data_AF-A0A1U7P1V4-F1
#
_entry.id   AF-A0A1U7P1V4-F1
#
_cell.length_a   1.000
_cell.length_b   1.000
_cell.length_c   1.000
_cell.angle_alpha   90.00
_cell.angle_beta   90.00
_cell.angle_gamma   90.00
#
_symmetry.space_group_name_H-M   'P 1'
#
loop_
_entity.id
_entity.type
_entity.pdbx_description
1 polymer ?
#
loop_
_entity_poly.entity_id
_entity_poly.type
_entity_poly.pdbx_seq_one_letter_code
_entity_poly.pdbx_strand_id
1 'polypeptide(L)' 'MPPSQFLKRRNALWQRLRELLAEDDFADSPEFEAALLELSELIGWERTRVLAGLGLDGLFPEDRP' A
#
# COMPACT_ATOMS: atom_id res chain seq x y z
N MET A 1 -1.01 -20.80 -2.73
CA MET A 1 -2.38 -20.35 -3.06
C MET A 1 -2.67 -20.59 -4.52
N PRO A 2 -3.90 -20.92 -4.92
CA PRO A 2 -4.27 -20.87 -6.33
C PRO A 2 -4.12 -19.43 -6.85
N PRO A 3 -3.66 -19.23 -8.10
CA PRO A 3 -3.33 -17.91 -8.64
C PRO A 3 -4.52 -16.92 -8.61
N SER A 4 -5.75 -17.43 -8.66
CA SER A 4 -6.96 -16.60 -8.56
C SER A 4 -7.18 -15.99 -7.16
N GLN A 5 -6.84 -16.70 -6.08
CA GLN A 5 -6.95 -16.16 -4.72
C GLN A 5 -5.89 -15.10 -4.44
N PHE A 6 -4.68 -15.30 -4.96
CA PHE A 6 -3.61 -14.32 -4.88
C PHE A 6 -4.01 -13.00 -5.54
N LEU A 7 -4.49 -13.05 -6.79
CA LEU A 7 -4.92 -11.86 -7.52
C LEU A 7 -6.09 -11.14 -6.84
N LYS A 8 -7.04 -11.89 -6.27
CA LYS A 8 -8.14 -11.32 -5.47
C LYS A 8 -7.64 -10.59 -4.23
N ARG A 9 -6.75 -11.19 -3.45
CA ARG A 9 -6.17 -10.56 -2.25
C ARG A 9 -5.39 -9.31 -2.60
N ARG A 10 -4.53 -9.40 -3.60
CA ARG A 10 -3.76 -8.25 -4.11
C ARG A 10 -4.68 -7.10 -4.50
N ASN A 11 -5.71 -7.37 -5.30
CA ASN A 11 -6.64 -6.34 -5.75
C ASN A 11 -7.46 -5.76 -4.58
N ALA A 12 -7.87 -6.58 -3.62
CA ALA A 12 -8.57 -6.11 -2.42
C ALA A 12 -7.69 -5.18 -1.57
N LEU A 13 -6.41 -5.52 -1.40
CA LEU A 13 -5.44 -4.66 -0.69
C LEU A 13 -5.19 -3.35 -1.43
N TRP A 14 -5.03 -3.38 -2.75
CA TRP A 14 -4.93 -2.16 -3.56
C TRP A 14 -6.15 -1.27 -3.46
N GLN A 15 -7.35 -1.86 -3.46
CA GLN A 15 -8.59 -1.11 -3.28
C GLN A 15 -8.65 -0.46 -1.89
N ARG A 16 -8.36 -1.24 -0.84
CA ARG A 16 -8.37 -0.75 0.55
C ARG A 16 -7.39 0.40 0.76
N LEU A 17 -6.18 0.31 0.20
CA LEU A 17 -5.19 1.40 0.26
C LEU A 17 -5.72 2.67 -0.40
N ARG A 18 -6.41 2.57 -1.54
CA ARG A 18 -7.00 3.74 -2.22
C ARG A 18 -8.18 4.34 -1.48
N GLU A 19 -8.98 3.52 -0.80
CA GLU A 19 -10.08 3.98 0.04
C GLU A 19 -9.53 4.74 1.25
N LEU A 20 -8.53 4.18 1.93
CA LEU A 20 -7.86 4.81 3.06
C LEU A 20 -7.14 6.11 2.65
N LEU A 21 -6.56 6.16 1.43
CA LEU A 21 -5.96 7.39 0.89
C LEU A 21 -6.93 8.55 0.68
N ALA A 22 -8.23 8.27 0.57
CA ALA A 22 -9.23 9.31 0.43
C ALA A 22 -9.57 9.97 1.78
N GLU A 23 -9.07 9.44 2.90
CA GLU A 23 -9.23 10.01 4.23
C GLU A 23 -8.16 11.10 4.47
N ASP A 24 -8.54 12.23 5.06
CA ASP A 24 -7.63 13.38 5.27
C ASP A 24 -6.41 13.04 6.16
N ASP A 25 -6.53 12.06 7.05
CA ASP A 25 -5.50 11.65 8.03
C ASP A 25 -4.82 10.30 7.67
N PHE A 26 -4.87 9.89 6.40
CA PHE A 26 -4.35 8.59 5.97
C PHE A 26 -2.87 8.35 6.31
N ALA A 27 -2.08 9.42 6.44
CA ALA A 27 -0.66 9.37 6.76
C ALA A 27 -0.38 8.84 8.18
N ASP A 28 -1.30 9.08 9.11
CA ASP A 28 -1.23 8.61 10.51
C ASP A 28 -2.14 7.41 10.76
N SER A 29 -2.82 6.88 9.72
CA SER A 29 -3.72 5.74 9.86
C SER A 29 -2.95 4.43 10.04
N PRO A 30 -3.10 3.73 11.18
CA PRO A 30 -2.50 2.41 11.38
C PRO A 30 -3.11 1.37 10.42
N GLU A 31 -4.35 1.56 9.96
CA GLU A 31 -4.98 0.70 8.96
C GLU A 31 -4.30 0.82 7.60
N PHE A 32 -3.88 2.03 7.22
CA PHE A 32 -3.13 2.26 5.97
C PHE A 32 -1.77 1.56 6.02
N GLU A 33 -1.04 1.74 7.13
CA GLU A 33 0.24 1.08 7.36
C GLU A 33 0.14 -0.45 7.35
N ALA A 34 -0.87 -1.00 8.04
CA ALA A 34 -1.09 -2.43 8.08
C ALA A 34 -1.41 -3.00 6.68
N ALA A 35 -2.28 -2.34 5.92
CA ALA A 35 -2.63 -2.77 4.56
C ALA A 35 -1.43 -2.66 3.61
N LEU A 36 -0.56 -1.66 3.81
CA LEU A 36 0.63 -1.46 3.01
C LEU A 36 1.68 -2.53 3.27
N LEU A 37 1.92 -2.87 4.55
CA LEU A 37 2.79 -3.96 4.95
C LEU A 37 2.28 -5.30 4.41
N GLU A 38 0.98 -5.58 4.56
CA GLU A 38 0.37 -6.82 4.06
C GLU A 38 0.49 -6.93 2.53
N LEU A 39 0.30 -5.84 1.80
CA LEU A 39 0.48 -5.82 0.34
C LEU A 39 1.95 -6.05 -0.04
N SER A 40 2.87 -5.37 0.64
CA SER A 40 4.32 -5.51 0.46
C SER A 40 4.77 -6.96 0.64
N GLU A 41 4.37 -7.60 1.74
CA GLU A 41 4.68 -9.01 2.01
C GLU A 41 4.04 -9.96 0.99
N LEU A 42 2.81 -9.65 0.55
CA LEU A 42 2.09 -10.47 -0.41
C LEU A 42 2.78 -10.49 -1.79
N ILE A 43 3.23 -9.34 -2.29
CA ILE A 43 3.80 -9.21 -3.64
C ILE A 43 5.35 -9.17 -3.66
N GLY A 44 5.99 -9.11 -2.49
CA GLY A 44 7.43 -8.99 -2.32
C GLY A 44 7.99 -7.65 -2.82
N TRP A 45 7.23 -6.56 -2.67
CA TRP A 45 7.67 -5.23 -3.08
C TRP A 45 8.01 -4.39 -1.87
N GLU A 46 9.12 -3.65 -1.94
CA GLU A 46 9.47 -2.65 -0.93
C GLU A 46 8.36 -1.61 -0.76
N ARG A 47 8.20 -1.11 0.48
CA ARG A 47 7.23 -0.07 0.85
C ARG A 47 7.25 1.12 -0.10
N THR A 48 8.43 1.66 -0.40
CA THR A 48 8.63 2.79 -1.32
C THR A 48 8.04 2.51 -2.70
N ARG A 49 8.16 1.27 -3.18
CA ARG A 49 7.65 0.86 -4.48
C ARG A 49 6.13 0.74 -4.50
N VAL A 50 5.54 0.28 -3.40
CA VAL A 50 4.07 0.28 -3.22
C VAL A 50 3.54 1.71 -3.17
N LEU A 51 4.18 2.60 -2.40
CA LEU A 51 3.86 4.03 -2.33
C LEU A 51 3.97 4.72 -3.70
N ALA A 52 5.02 4.44 -4.46
CA ALA A 52 5.15 4.93 -5.83
C ALA A 52 4.02 4.42 -6.75
N GLY A 53 3.58 3.18 -6.58
CA GLY A 53 2.42 2.63 -7.28
C GLY A 53 1.08 3.29 -6.90
N LEU A 54 1.01 3.91 -5.72
CA LEU A 54 -0.11 4.74 -5.26
C LEU A 54 0.01 6.21 -5.69
N GLY A 55 1.14 6.62 -6.29
CA GLY A 55 1.43 8.02 -6.62
C GLY A 55 1.87 8.88 -5.43
N LEU A 56 2.40 8.25 -4.38
CA LEU A 56 2.78 8.88 -3.11
C LEU A 56 4.30 8.98 -2.92
N ASP A 57 5.08 8.70 -3.95
CA ASP A 57 6.56 8.73 -3.93
C ASP A 57 7.16 10.10 -3.57
N GLY A 58 6.35 11.17 -3.60
CA GLY A 58 6.73 12.51 -3.13
C GLY A 58 6.02 12.99 -1.87
N LEU A 59 5.01 12.25 -1.37
CA LEU A 59 4.20 12.65 -0.21
C LEU A 59 4.78 12.14 1.12
N PHE A 60 5.46 11.01 1.08
CA PHE A 60 6.27 10.52 2.20
C PHE A 60 7.73 10.71 1.82
N PRO A 61 8.37 11.82 2.22
CA PRO A 61 9.79 12.01 1.96
C PRO A 61 10.56 10.97 2.79
N GLU A 62 10.97 9.88 2.16
CA GLU A 62 12.11 9.12 2.65
C GLU A 62 13.32 10.04 2.46
N ASP A 63 13.77 10.58 3.60
CA ASP A 63 15.03 11.29 3.85
C ASP A 63 15.95 11.32 2.61
N ARG A 64 15.84 12.41 1.83
CA ARG A 64 16.72 12.62 0.68
C ARG A 64 18.09 13.06 1.23
N PRO A 65 19.20 12.39 0.88
CA PRO A 65 20.53 12.68 1.41
C PRO A 65 21.05 14.07 1.03
#